data_AF-A0A957URI0-F1
#
_entry.id   AF-A0A957URI0-F1
#
_cell.length_a   1.000
_cell.length_b   1.000
_cell.length_c   1.000
_cell.angle_alpha   90.00
_cell.angle_beta   90.00
_cell.angle_gamma   90.00
#
_symmetry.space_group_name_H-M   'P 1'
#
loop_
_entity.id
_entity.type
_entity.pdbx_description
1 polymer ?
#
loop_
_entity_poly.entity_id
_entity_poly.type
_entity_poly.pdbx_seq_one_letter_code
_entity_poly.pdbx_strand_id
1 'polypeptide(L)'
;MNVILDVDTGVDDAMALLLAARSPDVNLLGVTCVMGNVELKKVVPNTLKVLEVAGRTDVPVARGMNQPLNEKQYNAKGVHGDDGMGNLGLPPAQRQEEPIHAVEFLRRTLMESPEPITLIPLAPLTNIAVLLIQHPEVLPKIKQLYIMGGAIGMGNASAT
;
A
#
# COMPACT_ATOMS: atom_id res chain seq x y z
N MET A 1 -11.71 -13.67 -2.07
CA MET A 1 -10.51 -13.76 -1.20
C MET A 1 -10.35 -12.46 -0.42
N ASN A 2 -10.12 -12.52 0.90
CA ASN A 2 -9.90 -11.33 1.73
C ASN A 2 -8.47 -10.82 1.57
N VAL A 3 -8.32 -9.55 1.19
CA VAL A 3 -7.03 -8.96 0.81
C VAL A 3 -6.86 -7.57 1.40
N ILE A 4 -5.62 -7.26 1.84
CA ILE A 4 -5.15 -5.88 2.07
C ILE A 4 -3.97 -5.62 1.14
N LEU A 5 -3.97 -4.48 0.45
CA LEU A 5 -2.83 -4.01 -0.35
C LEU A 5 -1.99 -3.03 0.46
N ASP A 6 -0.66 -3.15 0.40
CA ASP A 6 0.28 -2.16 0.94
C ASP A 6 1.03 -1.51 -0.22
N VAL A 7 0.84 -0.21 -0.44
CA VAL A 7 1.19 0.49 -1.69
C VAL A 7 1.98 1.77 -1.44
N ASP A 8 2.76 2.19 -2.42
CA ASP A 8 3.42 3.48 -2.52
C ASP A 8 2.92 4.25 -3.75
N THR A 9 1.61 4.11 -4.01
CA THR A 9 0.85 4.52 -5.20
C THR A 9 1.58 5.38 -6.21
N GLY A 10 2.31 4.66 -7.08
CA GLY A 10 2.70 5.06 -8.41
C GLY A 10 1.69 4.63 -9.47
N VAL A 11 2.14 4.63 -10.72
CA VAL A 11 1.33 4.30 -11.91
C VAL A 11 0.88 2.84 -11.90
N ASP A 12 1.78 1.91 -11.60
CA ASP A 12 1.54 0.48 -11.55
C ASP A 12 0.70 0.07 -10.33
N ASP A 13 0.95 0.64 -9.14
CA ASP A 13 0.05 0.48 -8.00
C ASP A 13 -1.37 0.93 -8.31
N ALA A 14 -1.53 2.06 -9.04
CA ALA A 14 -2.84 2.55 -9.42
C ALA A 14 -3.57 1.52 -10.31
N MET A 15 -2.86 0.85 -11.23
CA MET A 15 -3.42 -0.24 -12.03
C MET A 15 -3.79 -1.45 -11.16
N ALA A 16 -2.94 -1.82 -10.20
CA ALA A 16 -3.22 -2.91 -9.27
C ALA A 16 -4.44 -2.64 -8.38
N LEU A 17 -4.57 -1.41 -7.89
CA LEU A 17 -5.73 -0.94 -7.12
C LEU A 17 -7.01 -0.98 -7.96
N LEU A 18 -6.98 -0.49 -9.20
CA LEU A 18 -8.13 -0.56 -10.11
C LEU A 18 -8.56 -2.01 -10.38
N LEU A 19 -7.59 -2.90 -10.61
CA LEU A 19 -7.85 -4.32 -10.81
C LEU A 19 -8.46 -4.97 -9.56
N ALA A 20 -7.85 -4.77 -8.39
CA ALA A 20 -8.32 -5.31 -7.12
C ALA A 20 -9.72 -4.78 -6.74
N ALA A 21 -9.97 -3.49 -6.98
CA ALA A 21 -11.23 -2.82 -6.70
C ALA A 21 -12.40 -3.35 -7.54
N ARG A 22 -12.12 -3.85 -8.76
CA ARG A 22 -13.12 -4.30 -9.73
C ARG A 22 -13.16 -5.82 -9.93
N SER A 23 -12.25 -6.57 -9.33
CA SER A 23 -12.23 -8.02 -9.41
C SER A 23 -13.31 -8.66 -8.52
N PRO A 24 -14.19 -9.52 -9.05
CA PRO A 24 -15.22 -10.19 -8.25
C PRO A 24 -14.64 -11.21 -7.25
N ASP A 25 -13.41 -11.69 -7.51
CA ASP A 25 -12.74 -12.68 -6.65
C ASP A 25 -11.98 -12.05 -5.48
N VAL A 26 -11.88 -10.72 -5.45
CA VAL A 26 -11.13 -9.95 -4.44
C VAL A 26 -12.08 -9.18 -3.56
N ASN A 27 -12.09 -9.53 -2.28
CA ASN A 27 -12.66 -8.70 -1.23
C ASN A 27 -11.55 -7.82 -0.66
N LEU A 28 -11.44 -6.61 -1.22
CA LEU A 28 -10.46 -5.61 -0.79
C LEU A 28 -10.91 -4.99 0.54
N LEU A 29 -10.28 -5.41 1.63
CA LEU A 29 -10.62 -5.00 3.01
C LEU A 29 -10.05 -3.63 3.39
N GLY A 30 -8.99 -3.20 2.70
CA GLY A 30 -8.32 -1.94 2.97
C GLY A 30 -7.04 -1.79 2.17
N VAL A 31 -6.51 -0.58 2.19
CA VAL A 31 -5.22 -0.25 1.58
C VAL A 31 -4.36 0.50 2.59
N THR A 32 -3.14 0.04 2.80
CA THR A 32 -2.13 0.76 3.58
C THR A 32 -1.15 1.45 2.66
N CYS A 33 -0.72 2.65 3.05
CA CYS A 33 0.19 3.47 2.28
C CYS A 33 1.56 3.52 2.95
N VAL A 34 2.63 3.37 2.17
CA VAL A 34 4.02 3.51 2.61
C VAL A 34 4.77 4.44 1.67
N MET A 35 5.88 5.00 2.13
CA MET A 35 6.78 5.76 1.26
C MET A 35 7.49 4.86 0.24
N GLY A 36 7.79 5.41 -0.94
CA GLY A 36 8.53 4.72 -2.00
C GLY A 36 8.60 5.55 -3.27
N ASN A 37 7.81 5.21 -4.30
CA ASN A 37 7.75 5.88 -5.60
C ASN A 37 7.70 7.41 -5.48
N VAL A 38 6.87 7.93 -4.57
CA VAL A 38 6.84 9.33 -4.17
C VAL A 38 6.76 9.48 -2.64
N GLU A 39 6.82 10.73 -2.15
CA GLU A 39 6.66 10.98 -0.72
C GLU A 39 5.27 10.54 -0.24
N LEU A 40 5.18 9.98 0.99
CA LEU A 40 3.92 9.48 1.55
C LEU A 40 2.78 10.52 1.56
N LYS A 41 3.11 11.81 1.64
CA LYS A 41 2.13 12.91 1.53
C LYS A 41 1.42 12.98 0.17
N LYS A 42 1.98 12.37 -0.88
CA LYS A 42 1.40 12.22 -2.22
C LYS A 42 0.80 10.84 -2.44
N VAL A 43 1.43 9.79 -1.89
CA VAL A 43 0.92 8.41 -1.97
C VAL A 43 -0.53 8.34 -1.49
N VAL A 44 -0.81 8.80 -0.26
CA VAL A 44 -2.16 8.67 0.32
C VAL A 44 -3.25 9.34 -0.52
N PRO A 45 -3.13 10.61 -0.95
CA PRO A 45 -4.14 11.21 -1.83
C PRO A 45 -4.22 10.53 -3.20
N ASN A 46 -3.13 9.96 -3.73
CA ASN A 46 -3.19 9.16 -4.97
C ASN A 46 -4.01 7.88 -4.76
N THR A 47 -3.76 7.13 -3.68
CA THR A 47 -4.52 5.92 -3.33
C THR A 47 -6.01 6.21 -3.18
N LEU A 48 -6.36 7.26 -2.42
CA LEU A 48 -7.74 7.69 -2.22
C LEU A 48 -8.41 8.03 -3.56
N LYS A 49 -7.69 8.75 -4.43
CA LYS A 49 -8.18 9.17 -5.74
C LYS A 49 -8.44 7.97 -6.65
N VAL A 50 -7.52 7.00 -6.69
CA VAL A 50 -7.69 5.78 -7.50
C VAL A 50 -8.92 5.00 -7.04
N LEU A 51 -9.14 4.84 -5.74
CA LEU A 51 -10.32 4.16 -5.20
C LEU A 51 -11.62 4.93 -5.46
N GLU A 52 -11.59 6.26 -5.41
CA GLU A 52 -12.75 7.11 -5.75
C GLU A 52 -13.14 6.95 -7.23
N VAL A 53 -12.17 7.00 -8.14
CA VAL A 53 -12.36 6.71 -9.57
C VAL A 53 -12.86 5.28 -9.78
N ALA A 54 -12.36 4.33 -8.99
CA ALA A 54 -12.82 2.95 -8.97
C ALA A 54 -14.21 2.78 -8.33
N GLY A 55 -14.87 3.83 -7.84
CA GLY A 55 -16.17 3.74 -7.18
C GLY A 55 -16.15 2.90 -5.90
N ARG A 56 -14.98 2.73 -5.27
CA ARG A 56 -14.74 1.95 -4.06
C ARG A 56 -14.40 2.85 -2.87
N THR A 57 -15.25 3.85 -2.65
CA THR A 57 -15.13 4.77 -1.52
C THR A 57 -15.36 4.10 -0.16
N ASP A 58 -15.89 2.88 -0.16
CA ASP A 58 -16.07 2.01 1.01
C ASP A 58 -14.75 1.44 1.55
N VAL A 59 -13.72 1.31 0.71
CA VAL A 59 -12.45 0.70 1.09
C VAL A 59 -11.63 1.67 1.95
N PRO A 60 -11.27 1.34 3.20
CA PRO A 60 -10.47 2.21 4.06
C PRO A 60 -9.03 2.35 3.54
N VAL A 61 -8.44 3.53 3.74
CA VAL A 61 -7.04 3.82 3.38
C VAL A 61 -6.32 4.33 4.61
N ALA A 62 -5.26 3.67 5.05
CA ALA A 62 -4.49 4.07 6.23
C ALA A 62 -3.07 4.53 5.89
N ARG A 63 -2.67 5.67 6.46
CA ARG A 63 -1.32 6.24 6.30
C ARG A 63 -0.31 5.48 7.16
N GLY A 64 0.78 5.02 6.57
CA GLY A 64 1.83 4.26 7.25
C GLY A 64 3.15 4.99 7.37
N MET A 65 4.23 4.21 7.23
CA MET A 65 5.60 4.65 7.47
C MET A 65 6.06 5.64 6.38
N ASN A 66 6.57 6.79 6.84
CA ASN A 66 7.03 7.87 5.96
C ASN A 66 8.53 7.79 5.61
N GLN A 67 9.27 6.86 6.22
CA GLN A 67 10.70 6.64 6.02
C GLN A 67 11.03 5.13 6.13
N PRO A 68 12.13 4.66 5.51
CA PRO A 68 12.62 3.28 5.72
C PRO A 68 13.10 3.05 7.15
N LEU A 69 13.24 1.79 7.57
CA LEU A 69 13.66 1.44 8.94
C LEU A 69 15.06 1.93 9.31
N ASN A 70 16.02 1.87 8.39
CA ASN A 70 17.43 2.09 8.70
C ASN A 70 18.23 2.70 7.54
N GLU A 71 17.55 3.33 6.58
CA GLU A 71 18.21 3.91 5.40
C GLU A 71 17.62 5.28 5.05
N LYS A 72 18.31 6.00 4.16
CA LYS A 72 17.78 7.23 3.59
C LYS A 72 16.68 6.88 2.61
N GLN A 73 15.63 7.70 2.62
CA GLN A 73 14.58 7.60 1.62
C GLN A 73 15.11 8.00 0.24
N TYR A 74 14.88 7.13 -0.75
CA TYR A 74 14.95 7.46 -2.17
C TYR A 74 13.54 7.40 -2.76
N ASN A 75 13.29 8.21 -3.79
CA ASN A 75 12.03 8.19 -4.53
C ASN A 75 12.29 7.93 -6.02
N ALA A 76 11.25 7.49 -6.72
CA ALA A 76 11.29 7.14 -8.15
C ALA A 76 10.51 8.14 -9.01
N LYS A 77 10.54 9.44 -8.65
CA LYS A 77 9.82 10.51 -9.40
C LYS A 77 10.17 10.55 -10.88
N GLY A 78 11.41 10.20 -11.25
CA GLY A 78 11.84 10.12 -12.64
C GLY A 78 11.08 9.07 -13.48
N VAL A 79 10.42 8.10 -12.83
CA VAL A 79 9.60 7.05 -13.46
C VAL A 79 8.11 7.38 -13.36
N HIS A 80 7.66 7.88 -12.21
CA HIS A 80 6.22 8.05 -11.92
C HIS A 80 5.70 9.49 -12.06
N GLY A 81 6.55 10.45 -12.40
CA GLY A 81 6.19 11.87 -12.41
C GLY A 81 6.31 12.52 -11.01
N ASP A 82 6.16 13.83 -10.97
CA ASP A 82 6.33 14.60 -9.73
C ASP A 82 5.20 14.33 -8.73
N ASP A 83 3.99 14.06 -9.24
CA ASP A 83 2.83 13.70 -8.44
C ASP A 83 2.72 12.19 -8.15
N GLY A 84 3.54 11.35 -8.80
CA GLY A 84 3.47 9.89 -8.74
C GLY A 84 2.42 9.25 -9.64
N MET A 85 1.64 10.06 -10.36
CA MET A 85 0.54 9.64 -11.23
C MET A 85 0.72 10.13 -12.66
N GLY A 86 1.97 10.27 -13.12
CA GLY A 86 2.30 10.70 -14.47
C GLY A 86 1.96 12.16 -14.77
N ASN A 87 1.75 13.00 -13.75
CA ASN A 87 1.38 14.42 -13.89
C ASN A 87 0.08 14.65 -14.67
N LEU A 88 -0.89 13.75 -14.54
CA LEU A 88 -2.13 13.74 -15.32
C LEU A 88 -3.12 14.87 -14.96
N GLY A 89 -2.86 15.64 -13.89
CA GLY A 89 -3.74 16.75 -13.49
C GLY A 89 -5.10 16.30 -12.93
N LEU A 90 -5.18 15.08 -12.41
CA LEU A 90 -6.43 14.53 -11.89
C LEU A 90 -6.92 15.30 -10.65
N PRO A 91 -8.25 15.50 -10.49
CA PRO A 91 -8.80 16.22 -9.34
C PRO A 91 -8.40 15.55 -8.01
N PRO A 92 -8.26 16.32 -6.92
CA PRO A 92 -7.98 15.75 -5.61
C PRO A 92 -9.13 14.85 -5.16
N ALA A 93 -8.80 13.79 -4.40
CA ALA A 93 -9.81 12.97 -3.74
C ALA A 93 -10.59 13.81 -2.71
N GLN A 94 -11.88 13.54 -2.55
CA GLN A 94 -12.73 14.28 -1.59
C GLN A 94 -12.74 13.62 -0.20
N ARG A 95 -12.40 12.33 -0.14
CA ARG A 95 -12.37 11.53 1.07
C ARG A 95 -11.04 11.65 1.83
N GLN A 96 -11.10 11.34 3.12
CA GLN A 96 -9.93 11.30 4.00
C GLN A 96 -9.48 9.85 4.24
N GLU A 97 -8.22 9.72 4.65
CA GLU A 97 -7.64 8.49 5.20
C GLU A 97 -8.24 8.16 6.57
N GLU A 98 -8.08 6.91 6.99
CA GLU A 98 -8.43 6.46 8.33
C GLU A 98 -7.62 7.22 9.40
N PRO A 99 -8.24 7.60 10.53
CA PRO A 99 -7.56 8.32 11.62
C PRO A 99 -6.68 7.41 12.48
N ILE A 100 -6.13 6.35 11.91
CA ILE A 100 -5.20 5.42 12.56
C ILE A 100 -4.03 5.09 11.64
N HIS A 101 -2.87 4.81 12.24
CA HIS A 101 -1.68 4.45 11.49
C HIS A 101 -1.83 3.08 10.79
N ALA A 102 -1.23 2.92 9.61
CA ALA A 102 -1.33 1.70 8.80
C ALA A 102 -0.98 0.42 9.56
N VAL A 103 0.03 0.45 10.44
CA VAL A 103 0.41 -0.71 11.26
C VAL A 103 -0.71 -1.10 12.23
N GLU A 104 -1.35 -0.11 12.87
CA GLU A 104 -2.49 -0.37 13.76
C GLU A 104 -3.72 -0.81 12.98
N PHE A 105 -3.95 -0.23 11.79
CA PHE A 105 -4.99 -0.69 10.88
C PHE A 105 -4.79 -2.17 10.52
N LEU A 106 -3.59 -2.55 10.05
CA LEU A 106 -3.25 -3.94 9.72
C LEU A 106 -3.47 -4.86 10.91
N ARG A 107 -2.94 -4.50 12.09
CA ARG A 107 -3.10 -5.29 13.31
C ARG A 107 -4.57 -5.51 13.65
N ARG A 108 -5.37 -4.45 13.69
CA ARG A 108 -6.80 -4.53 14.00
C ARG A 108 -7.55 -5.39 12.99
N THR A 109 -7.38 -5.12 11.70
CA THR A 109 -8.07 -5.88 10.64
C THR A 109 -7.68 -7.36 10.66
N LEU A 110 -6.40 -7.70 10.89
CA LEU A 110 -5.94 -9.08 11.00
C LEU A 110 -6.52 -9.79 12.24
N MET A 111 -6.51 -9.12 13.39
CA MET A 111 -6.97 -9.72 14.65
C MET A 111 -8.49 -9.88 14.73
N GLU A 112 -9.23 -8.90 14.20
CA GLU A 112 -10.70 -8.89 14.15
C GLU A 112 -11.25 -9.82 13.06
N SER A 113 -10.44 -10.20 12.07
CA SER A 113 -10.87 -11.11 11.02
C SER A 113 -11.10 -12.54 11.53
N PRO A 114 -12.24 -13.18 11.19
CA PRO A 114 -12.52 -14.56 11.55
C PRO A 114 -11.62 -15.55 10.80
N GLU A 115 -11.13 -15.16 9.62
CA GLU A 115 -10.27 -15.98 8.76
C GLU A 115 -8.93 -15.28 8.48
N PRO A 116 -7.84 -16.03 8.23
CA PRO A 116 -6.57 -15.43 7.84
C PRO A 116 -6.67 -14.60 6.54
N ILE A 117 -6.05 -13.42 6.53
CA ILE A 117 -6.09 -12.46 5.41
C ILE A 117 -4.84 -12.61 4.54
N THR A 118 -4.99 -12.41 3.23
CA THR A 118 -3.86 -12.29 2.30
C THR A 118 -3.34 -10.85 2.28
N LEU A 119 -2.04 -10.66 2.48
CA LEU A 119 -1.40 -9.36 2.34
C LEU A 119 -0.70 -9.29 0.98
N ILE A 120 -0.86 -8.17 0.26
CA ILE A 120 -0.21 -7.93 -1.04
C ILE A 120 0.60 -6.64 -0.95
N PRO A 121 1.87 -6.71 -0.50
CA PRO A 121 2.76 -5.56 -0.52
C PRO A 121 3.33 -5.34 -1.93
N LEU A 122 3.04 -4.18 -2.49
CA LEU A 122 3.53 -3.72 -3.79
C LEU A 122 4.65 -2.68 -3.67
N ALA A 123 5.02 -2.35 -2.44
CA ALA A 123 5.85 -1.22 -2.07
C ALA A 123 6.97 -1.65 -1.10
N PRO A 124 7.87 -0.74 -0.65
CA PRO A 124 8.84 -1.06 0.39
C PRO A 124 8.17 -1.68 1.62
N LEU A 125 8.68 -2.82 2.09
CA LEU A 125 8.07 -3.65 3.13
C LEU A 125 8.08 -3.03 4.54
N THR A 126 8.29 -1.73 4.68
CA THR A 126 8.46 -1.03 5.96
C THR A 126 7.24 -1.19 6.86
N ASN A 127 6.02 -1.02 6.34
CA ASN A 127 4.79 -1.22 7.12
C ASN A 127 4.69 -2.67 7.63
N ILE A 128 4.96 -3.64 6.75
CA ILE A 128 4.89 -5.08 7.07
C ILE A 128 5.96 -5.46 8.09
N ALA A 129 7.19 -4.96 7.94
CA ALA A 129 8.27 -5.21 8.88
C ALA A 129 7.95 -4.65 10.27
N VAL A 130 7.48 -3.39 10.36
CA VAL A 130 7.07 -2.80 11.64
C VAL A 130 5.91 -3.57 12.27
N LEU A 131 4.91 -3.98 11.48
CA LEU A 131 3.81 -4.82 11.96
C LEU A 131 4.31 -6.10 12.60
N LEU A 132 5.18 -6.86 11.93
CA LEU A 132 5.66 -8.14 12.44
C LEU A 132 6.61 -8.00 13.63
N ILE A 133 7.37 -6.89 13.70
CA ILE A 133 8.25 -6.59 14.84
C ILE A 133 7.42 -6.21 16.07
N GLN A 134 6.42 -5.33 15.92
CA GLN A 134 5.64 -4.80 17.04
C GLN A 134 4.51 -5.73 17.48
N HIS A 135 3.96 -6.51 16.54
CA HIS A 135 2.76 -7.33 16.73
C HIS A 135 2.96 -8.75 16.19
N PRO A 136 3.94 -9.52 16.67
CA PRO A 136 4.20 -10.88 16.18
C PRO A 136 2.98 -11.82 16.34
N GLU A 137 2.03 -11.50 17.23
CA GLU A 137 0.78 -12.24 17.42
C GLU A 137 -0.12 -12.28 16.16
N VAL A 138 0.09 -11.39 15.19
CA VAL A 138 -0.70 -11.39 13.94
C VAL A 138 -0.25 -12.46 12.94
N LEU A 139 0.92 -13.08 13.13
CA LEU A 139 1.47 -14.06 12.17
C LEU A 139 0.48 -15.18 11.80
N PRO A 140 -0.22 -15.84 12.74
CA PRO A 140 -1.21 -16.87 12.42
C PRO A 140 -2.46 -16.35 11.68
N LYS A 141 -2.68 -15.03 11.68
CA LYS A 141 -3.78 -14.35 10.96
C LYS A 141 -3.41 -13.96 9.53
N ILE A 142 -2.16 -14.14 9.13
CA ILE A 142 -1.70 -13.89 7.75
C ILE A 142 -1.75 -15.21 6.98
N LYS A 143 -2.64 -15.29 5.98
CA LYS A 143 -2.76 -16.47 5.13
C LYS A 143 -1.51 -16.66 4.26
N GLN A 144 -1.09 -15.57 3.63
CA GLN A 144 0.02 -15.53 2.67
C GLN A 144 0.42 -14.08 2.38
N LEU A 145 1.64 -13.92 1.89
CA LEU A 145 2.21 -12.66 1.41
C LEU A 145 2.50 -12.80 -0.08
N TYR A 146 1.90 -11.94 -0.90
CA TYR A 146 2.28 -11.79 -2.31
C TYR A 146 3.04 -10.49 -2.49
N ILE A 147 4.36 -10.59 -2.61
CA ILE A 147 5.25 -9.44 -2.64
C ILE A 147 5.64 -9.12 -4.08
N MET A 148 5.47 -7.85 -4.50
CA MET A 148 6.16 -7.31 -5.66
C MET A 148 7.50 -6.74 -5.18
N GLY A 149 8.60 -7.39 -5.57
CA GLY A 149 9.94 -6.92 -5.23
C GLY A 149 11.02 -7.98 -5.42
N GLY A 150 12.27 -7.50 -5.50
CA GLY A 150 13.45 -8.34 -5.66
C GLY A 150 13.77 -8.70 -7.11
N ALA A 151 14.93 -9.32 -7.30
CA ALA A 151 15.40 -9.84 -8.58
C ALA A 151 16.25 -11.09 -8.33
N ILE A 152 16.05 -12.14 -9.12
CA ILE A 152 16.96 -13.31 -9.15
C ILE A 152 18.19 -12.99 -10.02
N GLY A 153 18.02 -12.16 -11.04
CA GLY A 153 19.07 -11.67 -11.93
C GLY A 153 19.44 -10.21 -11.65
N MET A 154 19.48 -9.38 -12.69
CA MET A 154 19.78 -7.96 -12.54
C MET A 154 18.62 -7.20 -11.86
N GLY A 155 18.97 -6.36 -10.89
CA GLY A 155 18.05 -5.42 -10.27
C GLY A 155 17.85 -4.15 -11.11
N ASN A 156 16.79 -3.42 -10.78
CA ASN A 156 16.50 -2.08 -11.32
C ASN A 156 16.93 -0.94 -10.38
N ALA A 157 17.37 -1.28 -9.16
CA ALA A 157 17.97 -0.39 -8.18
C ALA A 157 19.06 -1.15 -7.40
N SER A 158 20.01 -0.41 -6.81
CA SER A 158 21.08 -0.96 -5.97
C SER A 158 21.15 -0.21 -4.65
N ALA A 159 21.61 -0.90 -3.59
CA ALA A 159 21.93 -0.23 -2.33
C ALA A 159 22.93 0.91 -2.59
N THR A 160 22.68 2.07 -1.97
CA THR A 160 23.52 3.28 -2.10
C THR A 160 24.54 3.37 -0.99
#